data_AF-A0A8S3BV05-F1
#
_entry.id   AF-A0A8S3BV05-F1
#
_cell.length_a   1.000
_cell.length_b   1.000
_cell.length_c   1.000
_cell.angle_alpha   90.00
_cell.angle_beta   90.00
_cell.angle_gamma   90.00
#
_symmetry.space_group_name_H-M   'P 1'
#
loop_
_entity.id
_entity.type
_entity.pdbx_description
1 polymer ?
#
loop_
_entity_poly.entity_id
_entity_poly.type
_entity_poly.pdbx_seq_one_letter_code
_entity_poly.pdbx_strand_id
1 'polypeptide(L)'
;MAFTLTTLHTTITTWKKIIQMPILVLTVFFFYATQPSKAAQYEWTVRYAKTNPDGVFRTVIGIVDQDGWHFPGPIINVTEGELVTILVQNGLPTESTSIHWHGQVQYKTPWMDGVQQITQYPIFPTQSFNYTFRASPSGTYWYHSHTGGQYTDGLYGAFIVRDVNDPYRDLPENVIFIQEWYHKTITDSFDIFTPHYPDGGVYHPEIDFVSGLFNGKGR
;
A
#
# COMPACT_ATOMS: atom_id res chain seq x y z
N MET A 1 67.64 58.66 52.49
CA MET A 1 66.33 59.19 52.92
C MET A 1 65.58 59.57 51.64
N ALA A 2 64.28 59.25 51.50
CA ALA A 2 63.48 59.28 50.24
C ALA A 2 63.91 58.20 49.19
N PHE A 3 63.04 57.31 48.68
CA PHE A 3 61.88 57.46 47.75
C PHE A 3 62.33 57.89 46.32
N THR A 4 61.86 57.32 45.19
CA THR A 4 60.63 56.54 44.88
C THR A 4 60.83 55.56 43.68
N LEU A 5 59.86 54.66 43.40
CA LEU A 5 59.87 53.72 42.25
C LEU A 5 59.58 54.38 40.90
N THR A 6 60.00 53.74 39.79
CA THR A 6 59.09 53.51 38.63
C THR A 6 59.53 52.33 37.73
N THR A 7 58.50 51.72 37.13
CA THR A 7 58.36 50.70 36.07
C THR A 7 59.24 50.87 34.79
N LEU A 8 59.35 49.97 33.80
CA LEU A 8 58.41 48.98 33.18
C LEU A 8 59.22 48.01 32.24
N HIS A 9 58.71 46.78 31.97
CA HIS A 9 58.88 45.92 30.75
C HIS A 9 60.29 45.73 30.08
N THR A 10 60.67 44.71 29.31
CA THR A 10 60.15 43.42 28.75
C THR A 10 61.41 42.58 28.39
N THR A 11 61.44 41.30 27.99
CA THR A 11 60.45 40.31 27.51
C THR A 11 61.00 38.90 27.81
N ILE A 12 60.20 37.83 27.66
CA ILE A 12 60.71 36.45 27.51
C ILE A 12 60.17 35.87 26.21
N THR A 13 61.06 35.48 25.28
CA THR A 13 60.70 34.62 24.14
C THR A 13 61.79 33.59 23.89
N THR A 14 61.47 32.32 24.12
CA THR A 14 61.78 31.14 23.27
C THR A 14 61.33 29.87 24.02
N TRP A 15 61.32 28.72 23.32
CA TRP A 15 61.10 27.37 23.88
C TRP A 15 59.68 27.03 24.36
N LYS A 16 58.79 26.76 23.40
CA LYS A 16 57.75 25.69 23.50
C LYS A 16 57.20 25.29 22.12
N LYS A 17 58.08 24.78 21.24
CA LYS A 17 57.67 23.85 20.17
C LYS A 17 57.70 22.44 20.75
N ILE A 18 56.55 21.84 21.01
CA ILE A 18 56.25 20.40 21.18
C ILE A 18 54.75 20.29 21.54
N ILE A 19 54.05 19.27 21.03
CA ILE A 19 52.59 19.04 21.12
C ILE A 19 51.71 19.95 20.23
N GLN A 20 51.72 19.69 18.92
CA GLN A 20 50.53 19.80 18.05
C GLN A 20 50.64 18.76 16.92
N MET A 21 50.23 17.52 17.19
CA MET A 21 49.77 16.61 16.13
C MET A 21 48.25 16.73 16.02
N PRO A 22 47.66 16.79 14.83
CA PRO A 22 46.22 16.97 14.68
C PRO A 22 45.47 15.70 15.11
N ILE A 23 44.60 15.83 16.11
CA ILE A 23 43.61 14.83 16.46
C ILE A 23 42.53 14.88 15.37
N LEU A 24 42.77 14.18 14.24
CA LEU A 24 41.89 14.22 13.07
C LEU A 24 41.69 12.84 12.40
N VAL A 25 41.75 11.76 13.19
CA VAL A 25 41.59 10.37 12.68
C VAL A 25 40.54 9.56 13.48
N LEU A 26 39.90 10.14 14.52
CA LEU A 26 39.01 9.39 15.42
C LEU A 26 37.52 9.83 15.43
N THR A 27 37.08 10.58 14.43
CA THR A 27 35.67 11.05 14.30
C THR A 27 35.00 10.65 12.98
N VAL A 28 35.55 9.66 12.27
CA VAL A 28 34.87 8.96 11.16
C VAL A 28 34.44 7.56 11.62
N PHE A 29 33.88 7.47 12.83
CA PHE A 29 33.00 6.35 13.14
C PHE A 29 31.72 6.55 12.36
N PHE A 30 31.46 5.62 11.43
CA PHE A 30 30.29 5.62 10.57
C PHE A 30 28.98 5.82 11.36
N PHE A 31 28.43 7.03 11.30
CA PHE A 31 26.99 7.17 11.24
C PHE A 31 26.53 6.70 9.85
N TYR A 32 26.55 5.39 9.62
CA TYR A 32 25.46 4.79 8.85
C TYR A 32 24.22 4.88 9.73
N ALA A 33 23.65 6.09 9.80
CA ALA A 33 22.24 6.21 10.07
C ALA A 33 21.55 5.47 8.93
N THR A 34 21.08 4.25 9.23
CA THR A 34 20.07 3.60 8.41
C THR A 34 18.87 4.54 8.39
N GLN A 35 18.78 5.35 7.34
CA GLN A 35 17.60 6.16 7.09
C GLN A 35 16.42 5.20 7.16
N PRO A 36 15.45 5.38 8.08
CA PRO A 36 14.29 4.52 8.09
C PRO A 36 13.67 4.60 6.70
N SER A 37 13.44 3.44 6.07
CA SER A 37 12.75 3.37 4.79
C SER A 37 11.50 4.23 4.89
N LYS A 38 11.39 5.26 4.03
CA LYS A 38 10.22 6.16 3.97
C LYS A 38 8.98 5.28 4.03
N ALA A 39 8.14 5.43 5.06
CA ALA A 39 6.93 4.62 5.16
C ALA A 39 6.01 4.98 3.99
N ALA A 40 5.60 3.97 3.22
CA ALA A 40 4.63 4.15 2.16
C ALA A 40 3.25 4.36 2.79
N GLN A 41 2.73 5.59 2.70
CA GLN A 41 1.48 6.01 3.31
C GLN A 41 0.45 6.32 2.23
N TYR A 42 -0.74 5.75 2.37
CA TYR A 42 -1.86 5.90 1.45
C TYR A 42 -3.15 6.19 2.23
N GLU A 43 -3.98 7.09 1.71
CA GLU A 43 -5.33 7.35 2.20
C GLU A 43 -6.33 7.05 1.09
N TRP A 44 -7.22 6.11 1.34
CA TRP A 44 -8.17 5.59 0.35
C TRP A 44 -9.60 5.67 0.87
N THR A 45 -10.52 6.17 0.04
CA THR A 45 -11.96 6.00 0.28
C THR A 45 -12.56 5.03 -0.73
N VAL A 46 -13.09 3.91 -0.27
CA VAL A 46 -13.84 2.96 -1.12
C VAL A 46 -15.17 3.60 -1.52
N ARG A 47 -15.46 3.70 -2.83
CA ARG A 47 -16.66 4.35 -3.36
C ARG A 47 -17.22 3.66 -4.59
N TYR A 48 -18.54 3.67 -4.69
CA TYR A 48 -19.25 3.38 -5.93
C TYR A 48 -19.09 4.50 -6.97
N ALA A 49 -18.93 4.11 -8.23
CA ALA A 49 -19.17 4.98 -9.39
C ALA A 49 -19.98 4.22 -10.46
N LYS A 50 -20.71 4.97 -11.31
CA LYS A 50 -21.36 4.42 -12.50
C LYS A 50 -20.46 4.64 -13.70
N THR A 51 -19.95 3.55 -14.29
CA THR A 51 -18.98 3.58 -15.39
C THR A 51 -19.24 2.43 -16.36
N ASN A 52 -18.56 2.43 -17.51
CA ASN A 52 -18.78 1.49 -18.61
C ASN A 52 -17.45 0.88 -19.15
N PRO A 53 -16.78 0.00 -18.39
CA PRO A 53 -15.46 -0.55 -18.74
C PRO A 53 -15.38 -1.24 -20.10
N ASP A 54 -16.48 -1.87 -20.52
CA ASP A 54 -16.67 -2.56 -21.81
C ASP A 54 -17.74 -1.89 -22.69
N GLY A 55 -18.13 -0.65 -22.37
CA GLY A 55 -19.17 0.09 -23.07
C GLY A 55 -20.56 0.01 -22.45
N VAL A 56 -20.85 -0.94 -21.55
CA VAL A 56 -22.14 -1.02 -20.84
C VAL A 56 -22.05 -0.41 -19.44
N PHE A 57 -22.94 0.56 -19.15
CA PHE A 57 -22.94 1.26 -17.87
C PHE A 57 -23.49 0.40 -16.73
N ARG A 58 -22.64 0.12 -15.74
CA ARG A 58 -23.01 -0.50 -14.46
C ARG A 58 -22.36 0.20 -13.28
N THR A 59 -22.78 -0.17 -12.07
CA THR A 59 -22.13 0.25 -10.83
C THR A 59 -20.83 -0.55 -10.64
N VAL A 60 -19.76 0.15 -10.28
CA VAL A 60 -18.43 -0.40 -10.04
C VAL A 60 -17.90 0.15 -8.73
N ILE A 61 -17.23 -0.69 -7.93
CA ILE A 61 -16.53 -0.27 -6.72
C ILE A 61 -15.10 0.11 -7.13
N GLY A 62 -14.68 1.31 -6.74
CA GLY A 62 -13.32 1.78 -6.95
C GLY A 62 -12.77 2.49 -5.72
N ILE A 63 -11.55 2.96 -5.83
CA ILE A 63 -10.82 3.65 -4.77
C ILE A 63 -10.67 5.12 -5.13
N VAL A 64 -10.99 6.01 -4.19
CA VAL A 64 -10.66 7.43 -4.27
C VAL A 64 -9.39 7.70 -3.47
N ASP A 65 -8.42 8.37 -4.09
CA ASP A 65 -7.23 8.94 -3.44
C ASP A 65 -7.07 10.43 -3.81
N GLN A 66 -5.87 11.01 -3.60
CA GLN A 66 -5.58 12.40 -3.94
C GLN A 66 -5.73 12.76 -5.43
N ASP A 67 -5.59 11.79 -6.34
CA ASP A 67 -5.61 12.00 -7.80
C ASP A 67 -7.00 11.76 -8.42
N GLY A 68 -7.95 11.19 -7.66
CA GLY A 68 -9.34 11.01 -8.06
C GLY A 68 -9.88 9.61 -7.78
N TRP A 69 -10.92 9.21 -8.51
CA TRP A 69 -11.50 7.85 -8.44
C TRP A 69 -10.85 6.93 -9.47
N HIS A 70 -10.45 5.73 -9.04
CA HIS A 70 -9.70 4.78 -9.83
C HIS A 70 -10.41 3.41 -9.92
N PHE A 71 -10.39 2.86 -11.13
CA PHE A 71 -10.69 1.46 -11.43
C PHE A 71 -9.83 1.01 -12.64
N PRO A 72 -8.94 -0.01 -12.49
CA PRO A 72 -8.55 -0.67 -11.24
C PRO A 72 -7.97 0.32 -10.22
N GLY A 73 -7.88 -0.09 -8.96
CA GLY A 73 -7.35 0.75 -7.88
C GLY A 73 -5.87 1.14 -8.06
N PRO A 74 -5.37 2.16 -7.34
CA PRO A 74 -4.01 2.65 -7.44
C PRO A 74 -2.96 1.56 -7.24
N ILE A 75 -1.85 1.62 -7.98
CA ILE A 75 -0.74 0.68 -7.82
C ILE A 75 0.06 1.04 -6.57
N ILE A 76 0.13 0.12 -5.61
CA ILE A 76 1.15 0.16 -4.55
C ILE A 76 2.45 -0.37 -5.17
N ASN A 77 3.54 0.39 -5.03
CA ASN A 77 4.87 0.02 -5.52
C ASN A 77 5.89 0.41 -4.44
N VAL A 78 6.38 -0.60 -3.73
CA VAL A 78 7.17 -0.47 -2.49
C VAL A 78 8.37 -1.41 -2.53
N THR A 79 9.35 -1.21 -1.67
CA THR A 79 10.53 -2.07 -1.55
C THR A 79 10.27 -3.22 -0.58
N GLU A 80 10.89 -4.39 -0.78
CA GLU A 80 10.82 -5.46 0.21
C GLU A 80 11.36 -5.00 1.59
N GLY A 81 10.61 -5.32 2.63
CA GLY A 81 10.86 -4.92 4.01
C GLY A 81 10.34 -3.52 4.39
N GLU A 82 9.92 -2.71 3.43
CA GLU A 82 9.33 -1.38 3.65
C GLU A 82 8.05 -1.47 4.49
N LEU A 83 7.83 -0.49 5.37
CA LEU A 83 6.61 -0.41 6.16
C LEU A 83 5.53 0.31 5.34
N VAL A 84 4.43 -0.40 5.10
CA VAL A 84 3.28 0.09 4.35
C VAL A 84 2.14 0.39 5.32
N THR A 85 1.56 1.58 5.22
CA THR A 85 0.46 2.07 6.05
C THR A 85 -0.66 2.61 5.15
N ILE A 86 -1.86 2.06 5.27
CA ILE A 86 -2.98 2.35 4.36
C ILE A 86 -4.25 2.60 5.20
N LEU A 87 -4.70 3.85 5.22
CA LEU A 87 -5.97 4.23 5.83
C LEU A 87 -7.09 3.98 4.82
N VAL A 88 -7.86 2.91 5.01
CA VAL A 88 -9.03 2.57 4.20
C VAL A 88 -10.28 3.09 4.90
N GLN A 89 -10.97 4.03 4.27
CA GLN A 89 -12.24 4.59 4.69
C GLN A 89 -13.36 3.91 3.88
N ASN A 90 -14.35 3.31 4.55
CA ASN A 90 -15.49 2.74 3.85
C ASN A 90 -16.52 3.83 3.51
N GLY A 91 -16.55 4.21 2.24
CA GLY A 91 -17.52 5.15 1.69
C GLY A 91 -18.72 4.51 0.99
N LEU A 92 -18.90 3.19 1.08
CA LEU A 92 -20.11 2.50 0.62
C LEU A 92 -21.28 2.81 1.58
N PRO A 93 -22.53 2.97 1.07
CA PRO A 93 -23.64 3.47 1.89
C PRO A 93 -24.24 2.40 2.83
N THR A 94 -24.27 1.14 2.40
CA THR A 94 -25.04 0.06 3.03
C THR A 94 -24.22 -1.19 3.35
N GLU A 95 -23.00 -1.29 2.82
CA GLU A 95 -22.17 -2.48 2.89
C GLU A 95 -20.90 -2.24 3.69
N SER A 96 -20.47 -3.26 4.43
CA SER A 96 -19.10 -3.32 4.94
C SER A 96 -18.09 -3.57 3.81
N THR A 97 -16.81 -3.35 4.08
CA THR A 97 -15.70 -3.76 3.21
C THR A 97 -14.50 -4.23 4.06
N SER A 98 -13.56 -4.94 3.46
CA SER A 98 -12.21 -5.18 3.99
C SER A 98 -11.25 -5.38 2.83
N ILE A 99 -9.97 -5.02 2.96
CA ILE A 99 -8.96 -5.18 1.89
C ILE A 99 -7.95 -6.25 2.30
N HIS A 100 -7.85 -7.32 1.50
CA HIS A 100 -6.84 -8.36 1.63
C HIS A 100 -5.64 -8.09 0.72
N TRP A 101 -4.45 -8.42 1.21
CA TRP A 101 -3.16 -8.14 0.58
C TRP A 101 -2.59 -9.45 0.02
N HIS A 102 -3.12 -9.87 -1.13
CA HIS A 102 -2.95 -11.23 -1.65
C HIS A 102 -1.48 -11.63 -1.80
N GLY A 103 -1.07 -12.67 -1.09
CA GLY A 103 0.31 -13.19 -1.13
C GLY A 103 1.31 -12.48 -0.19
N GLN A 104 0.90 -11.42 0.52
CA GLN A 104 1.70 -10.87 1.61
C GLN A 104 1.62 -11.79 2.84
N VAL A 105 2.77 -12.12 3.44
CA VAL A 105 2.83 -13.17 4.49
C VAL A 105 2.24 -12.73 5.84
N GLN A 106 2.05 -11.41 6.05
CA GLN A 106 1.53 -10.83 7.30
C GLN A 106 2.26 -11.31 8.56
N TYR A 107 3.57 -11.56 8.43
CA TYR A 107 4.40 -12.07 9.51
C TYR A 107 4.38 -11.11 10.71
N LYS A 108 4.00 -11.63 11.89
CA LYS A 108 3.75 -10.87 13.14
C LYS A 108 2.65 -9.80 13.04
N THR A 109 1.88 -9.75 11.96
CA THR A 109 0.78 -8.81 11.73
C THR A 109 -0.49 -9.51 11.17
N PRO A 110 -0.89 -10.71 11.64
CA PRO A 110 -1.99 -11.47 11.03
C PRO A 110 -3.34 -10.72 11.05
N TRP A 111 -3.56 -9.81 12.00
CA TRP A 111 -4.74 -8.93 12.04
C TRP A 111 -4.78 -7.85 10.95
N MET A 112 -3.74 -7.73 10.13
CA MET A 112 -3.68 -6.83 8.97
C MET A 112 -3.99 -7.55 7.64
N ASP A 113 -4.26 -8.86 7.69
CA ASP A 113 -4.49 -9.69 6.51
C ASP A 113 -5.77 -9.37 5.73
N GLY A 114 -6.76 -8.70 6.34
CA GLY A 114 -7.91 -8.19 5.59
C GLY A 114 -9.09 -9.13 5.43
N VAL A 115 -9.01 -10.36 5.96
CA VAL A 115 -10.08 -11.35 5.84
C VAL A 115 -11.15 -11.11 6.89
N GLN A 116 -12.28 -10.55 6.45
CA GLN A 116 -13.45 -10.25 7.28
C GLN A 116 -13.90 -11.49 8.07
N GLN A 117 -14.18 -11.29 9.37
CA GLN A 117 -14.60 -12.33 10.34
C GLN A 117 -13.56 -13.42 10.65
N ILE A 118 -12.36 -13.38 10.06
CA ILE A 118 -11.24 -14.28 10.41
C ILE A 118 -10.12 -13.50 11.07
N THR A 119 -9.56 -12.49 10.39
CA THR A 119 -8.42 -11.70 10.89
C THR A 119 -8.80 -10.31 11.37
N GLN A 120 -9.96 -9.78 10.95
CA GLN A 120 -10.51 -8.51 11.44
C GLN A 120 -12.04 -8.47 11.43
N TYR A 121 -12.60 -7.48 12.13
CA TYR A 121 -13.99 -7.07 11.94
C TYR A 121 -14.20 -6.38 10.57
N PRO A 122 -15.44 -6.41 10.02
CA PRO A 122 -15.78 -5.64 8.83
C PRO A 122 -15.56 -4.14 9.06
N ILE A 123 -15.08 -3.41 8.05
CA ILE A 123 -15.10 -1.94 8.06
C ILE A 123 -16.52 -1.54 7.67
N PHE A 124 -17.37 -1.14 8.63
CA PHE A 124 -18.76 -0.76 8.34
C PHE A 124 -18.85 0.59 7.61
N PRO A 125 -19.98 0.94 6.95
CA PRO A 125 -20.18 2.25 6.34
C PRO A 125 -19.75 3.41 7.25
N THR A 126 -19.04 4.39 6.68
CA THR A 126 -18.44 5.55 7.37
C THR A 126 -17.27 5.25 8.32
N GLN A 127 -16.96 3.99 8.62
CA GLN A 127 -15.80 3.62 9.44
C GLN A 127 -14.50 3.64 8.62
N SER A 128 -13.38 3.55 9.33
CA SER A 128 -12.05 3.46 8.73
C SER A 128 -11.21 2.41 9.45
N PHE A 129 -10.28 1.80 8.72
CA PHE A 129 -9.29 0.89 9.27
C PHE A 129 -7.91 1.27 8.73
N ASN A 130 -6.90 1.24 9.61
CA ASN A 130 -5.53 1.54 9.23
C ASN A 130 -4.72 0.25 9.16
N TYR A 131 -4.48 -0.24 7.95
CA TYR A 131 -3.60 -1.38 7.71
C TYR A 131 -2.15 -0.93 7.92
N THR A 132 -1.34 -1.70 8.64
CA THR A 132 0.09 -1.40 8.81
C THR A 132 0.90 -2.68 8.97
N PHE A 133 1.68 -3.01 7.93
CA PHE A 133 2.49 -4.23 7.85
C PHE A 133 3.76 -3.98 7.04
N ARG A 134 4.69 -4.94 7.01
CA ARG A 134 5.88 -4.88 6.14
C ARG A 134 5.64 -5.64 4.85
N ALA A 135 5.94 -5.03 3.72
CA ALA A 135 5.81 -5.68 2.42
C ALA A 135 6.88 -6.78 2.26
N SER A 136 6.47 -8.04 2.13
CA SER A 136 7.35 -9.19 1.91
C SER A 136 6.51 -10.45 1.56
N PRO A 137 6.97 -11.29 0.61
CA PRO A 137 8.23 -11.20 -0.13
C PRO A 137 8.21 -10.17 -1.25
N SER A 138 9.36 -9.95 -1.92
CA SER A 138 9.43 -9.32 -3.24
C SER A 138 8.63 -10.11 -4.29
N GLY A 139 8.12 -9.42 -5.32
CA GLY A 139 7.30 -10.00 -6.37
C GLY A 139 6.14 -9.12 -6.84
N THR A 140 5.33 -9.67 -7.75
CA THR A 140 4.09 -9.07 -8.26
C THR A 140 2.90 -9.66 -7.51
N TYR A 141 2.19 -8.82 -6.77
CA TYR A 141 1.01 -9.17 -6.00
C TYR A 141 -0.15 -8.22 -6.35
N TRP A 142 -1.27 -8.41 -5.68
CA TRP A 142 -2.46 -7.58 -5.82
C TRP A 142 -3.15 -7.46 -4.47
N TYR A 143 -4.02 -6.47 -4.35
CA TYR A 143 -4.96 -6.36 -3.23
C TYR A 143 -6.38 -6.39 -3.77
N HIS A 144 -7.32 -6.88 -2.97
CA HIS A 144 -8.73 -6.95 -3.35
C HIS A 144 -9.65 -6.91 -2.14
N SER A 145 -10.93 -6.61 -2.35
CA SER A 145 -11.91 -6.78 -1.29
C SER A 145 -12.02 -8.24 -0.88
N HIS A 146 -12.10 -8.48 0.43
CA HIS A 146 -12.40 -9.80 0.98
C HIS A 146 -13.79 -9.86 1.65
N THR A 147 -14.66 -8.89 1.33
CA THR A 147 -16.08 -8.88 1.71
C THR A 147 -16.95 -9.33 0.53
N GLY A 148 -17.60 -10.48 0.67
CA GLY A 148 -18.47 -11.04 -0.38
C GLY A 148 -17.73 -11.19 -1.71
N GLY A 149 -18.38 -10.79 -2.82
CA GLY A 149 -17.76 -10.71 -4.14
C GLY A 149 -17.38 -9.28 -4.57
N GLN A 150 -17.18 -8.33 -3.66
CA GLN A 150 -16.92 -6.92 -4.04
C GLN A 150 -15.70 -6.72 -4.96
N TYR A 151 -14.76 -7.67 -5.00
CA TYR A 151 -13.65 -7.63 -5.96
C TYR A 151 -14.10 -7.86 -7.41
N THR A 152 -15.13 -8.67 -7.68
CA THR A 152 -15.67 -8.87 -9.04
C THR A 152 -16.33 -7.59 -9.54
N ASP A 153 -16.94 -6.84 -8.61
CA ASP A 153 -17.53 -5.51 -8.87
C ASP A 153 -16.49 -4.38 -8.94
N GLY A 154 -15.19 -4.70 -8.83
CA GLY A 154 -14.09 -3.84 -9.22
C GLY A 154 -13.12 -3.44 -8.11
N LEU A 155 -13.36 -3.82 -6.85
CA LEU A 155 -12.49 -3.46 -5.74
C LEU A 155 -11.23 -4.34 -5.68
N TYR A 156 -10.28 -4.03 -6.57
CA TYR A 156 -8.93 -4.61 -6.61
C TYR A 156 -7.91 -3.62 -7.19
N GLY A 157 -6.62 -3.89 -6.98
CA GLY A 157 -5.50 -3.16 -7.59
C GLY A 157 -4.16 -3.84 -7.34
N ALA A 158 -3.07 -3.31 -7.90
CA ALA A 158 -1.77 -3.98 -7.87
C ALA A 158 -0.95 -3.65 -6.62
N PHE A 159 -0.18 -4.63 -6.15
CA PHE A 159 0.74 -4.52 -5.03
C PHE A 159 2.11 -5.05 -5.46
N ILE A 160 3.01 -4.17 -5.86
CA ILE A 160 4.33 -4.52 -6.39
C ILE A 160 5.36 -4.35 -5.28
N VAL A 161 6.12 -5.40 -5.00
CA VAL A 161 7.19 -5.40 -3.99
C VAL A 161 8.53 -5.61 -4.69
N ARG A 162 9.36 -4.57 -4.70
CA ARG A 162 10.65 -4.51 -5.39
C ARG A 162 11.75 -5.18 -4.57
N ASP A 163 12.51 -6.07 -5.19
CA ASP A 163 13.82 -6.47 -4.67
C ASP A 163 14.85 -5.41 -5.08
N VAL A 164 15.64 -4.93 -4.12
CA VAL A 164 16.75 -3.99 -4.38
C VAL A 164 17.88 -4.63 -5.18
N ASN A 165 17.96 -5.96 -5.18
CA ASN A 165 18.98 -6.77 -5.85
C ASN A 165 18.53 -7.33 -7.21
N ASP A 166 17.33 -6.98 -7.68
CA ASP A 166 16.82 -7.43 -8.98
C ASP A 166 17.77 -7.00 -10.12
N PRO A 167 18.38 -7.94 -10.86
CA PRO A 167 19.31 -7.63 -11.95
C PRO A 167 18.62 -7.03 -13.18
N TYR A 168 17.28 -7.01 -13.24
CA TYR A 168 16.49 -6.51 -14.36
C TYR A 168 15.69 -5.24 -14.05
N ARG A 169 15.80 -4.68 -12.83
CA ARG A 169 15.03 -3.51 -12.33
C ARG A 169 15.06 -2.25 -13.21
N ASP A 170 16.05 -2.13 -14.09
CA ASP A 170 16.24 -0.99 -14.99
C ASP A 170 15.55 -1.20 -16.37
N LEU A 171 14.91 -2.36 -16.59
CA LEU A 171 14.13 -2.65 -17.80
C LEU A 171 12.70 -2.04 -17.73
N PRO A 172 12.09 -1.71 -18.88
CA PRO A 172 10.70 -1.28 -18.93
C PRO A 172 9.74 -2.40 -18.53
N GLU A 173 8.83 -2.10 -17.60
CA GLU A 173 7.81 -3.03 -17.09
C GLU A 173 6.40 -2.46 -17.23
N ASN A 174 5.40 -3.35 -17.27
CA ASN A 174 3.99 -2.98 -17.25
C ASN A 174 3.20 -4.00 -16.41
N VAL A 175 2.24 -3.51 -15.62
CA VAL A 175 1.26 -4.37 -14.93
C VAL A 175 0.06 -4.58 -15.85
N ILE A 176 -0.40 -5.83 -15.96
CA ILE A 176 -1.58 -6.20 -16.74
C ILE A 176 -2.52 -7.03 -15.85
N PHE A 177 -3.66 -6.45 -15.49
CA PHE A 177 -4.81 -7.18 -15.00
C PHE A 177 -5.59 -7.78 -16.15
N ILE A 178 -6.00 -9.03 -15.99
CA ILE A 178 -6.94 -9.74 -16.85
C ILE A 178 -8.12 -10.13 -15.97
N GLN A 179 -9.33 -9.68 -16.31
CA GLN A 179 -10.54 -9.87 -15.53
C GLN A 179 -11.69 -10.32 -16.45
N GLU A 180 -12.51 -11.27 -15.98
CA GLU A 180 -13.85 -11.52 -16.52
C GLU A 180 -14.86 -10.48 -16.03
N TRP A 181 -15.79 -10.07 -16.88
CA TRP A 181 -16.70 -8.97 -16.60
C TRP A 181 -18.15 -9.33 -16.87
N TYR A 182 -19.01 -8.80 -15.99
CA TYR A 182 -20.43 -9.08 -15.93
C TYR A 182 -21.21 -7.77 -15.89
N HIS A 183 -22.42 -7.73 -16.47
CA HIS A 183 -23.24 -6.51 -16.47
C HIS A 183 -24.11 -6.34 -15.22
N LYS A 184 -24.26 -7.38 -14.39
CA LYS A 184 -24.90 -7.33 -13.07
C LYS A 184 -23.86 -7.21 -11.96
N THR A 185 -24.18 -6.48 -10.88
CA THR A 185 -23.35 -6.47 -9.67
C THR A 185 -23.41 -7.84 -8.97
N ILE A 186 -22.49 -8.13 -8.05
CA ILE A 186 -22.58 -9.36 -7.25
C ILE A 186 -23.87 -9.36 -6.42
N THR A 187 -24.25 -8.21 -5.87
CA THR A 187 -25.49 -8.01 -5.09
C THR A 187 -26.74 -8.31 -5.91
N ASP A 188 -26.83 -7.79 -7.14
CA ASP A 188 -27.92 -8.11 -8.08
C ASP A 188 -27.88 -9.57 -8.61
N SER A 189 -26.78 -10.28 -8.32
CA SER A 189 -26.55 -11.67 -8.70
C SER A 189 -26.69 -12.65 -7.52
N PHE A 190 -27.05 -12.22 -6.31
CA PHE A 190 -27.13 -13.15 -5.16
C PHE A 190 -28.25 -14.22 -5.29
N ASP A 191 -29.31 -13.91 -6.04
CA ASP A 191 -30.37 -14.88 -6.40
C ASP A 191 -29.84 -16.02 -7.29
N ILE A 192 -28.66 -15.85 -7.91
CA ILE A 192 -28.00 -16.88 -8.74
C ILE A 192 -27.24 -17.89 -7.87
N PHE A 193 -26.67 -17.43 -6.75
CA PHE A 193 -25.81 -18.23 -5.87
C PHE A 193 -26.53 -18.84 -4.67
N THR A 194 -27.81 -18.49 -4.45
CA THR A 194 -28.65 -19.07 -3.41
C THR A 194 -29.68 -20.02 -4.02
N PRO A 195 -29.45 -21.35 -4.03
CA PRO A 195 -30.36 -22.30 -4.67
C PRO A 195 -31.69 -22.39 -3.90
N HIS A 196 -32.72 -21.69 -4.39
CA HIS A 196 -34.09 -21.79 -3.90
C HIS A 196 -34.90 -22.75 -4.78
N TYR A 197 -34.77 -24.05 -4.52
CA TYR A 197 -35.50 -25.10 -5.25
C TYR A 197 -36.16 -26.13 -4.32
N PRO A 198 -37.50 -26.27 -4.33
CA PRO A 198 -38.21 -27.30 -3.57
C PRO A 198 -37.96 -28.75 -4.04
N ASP A 199 -37.37 -28.94 -5.22
CA ASP A 199 -37.23 -30.23 -5.92
C ASP A 199 -35.78 -30.74 -6.06
N GLY A 200 -34.79 -29.97 -5.61
CA GLY A 200 -33.38 -30.36 -5.63
C GLY A 200 -32.70 -30.31 -7.01
N GLY A 201 -33.31 -29.64 -7.99
CA GLY A 201 -32.68 -29.41 -9.29
C GLY A 201 -31.47 -28.46 -9.21
N VAL A 202 -30.40 -28.78 -9.94
CA VAL A 202 -29.28 -27.83 -10.15
C VAL A 202 -29.65 -26.93 -11.32
N TYR A 203 -30.39 -25.85 -11.03
CA TYR A 203 -30.47 -24.74 -11.96
C TYR A 203 -29.12 -24.01 -11.91
N HIS A 204 -28.39 -24.03 -13.02
CA HIS A 204 -27.33 -23.06 -13.28
C HIS A 204 -28.00 -21.88 -13.99
N PRO A 205 -28.24 -20.73 -13.34
CA PRO A 205 -28.51 -19.52 -14.10
C PRO A 205 -27.27 -19.27 -14.95
N GLU A 206 -27.44 -19.09 -16.25
CA GLU A 206 -26.36 -18.74 -17.16
C GLU A 206 -25.77 -17.40 -16.71
N ILE A 207 -24.68 -17.46 -15.94
CA ILE A 207 -23.76 -16.33 -15.79
C ILE A 207 -22.92 -16.35 -17.06
N ASP A 208 -23.54 -15.96 -18.18
CA ASP A 208 -22.85 -15.84 -19.44
C ASP A 208 -21.64 -14.93 -19.26
N PHE A 209 -20.47 -15.43 -19.64
CA PHE A 209 -19.27 -14.61 -19.76
C PHE A 209 -19.58 -13.48 -20.75
N VAL A 210 -19.67 -12.24 -20.25
CA VAL A 210 -20.14 -11.13 -21.08
C VAL A 210 -18.99 -10.50 -21.85
N SER A 211 -17.91 -10.14 -21.15
CA SER A 211 -16.71 -9.55 -21.73
C SER A 211 -15.48 -9.78 -20.85
N GLY A 212 -14.30 -9.47 -21.39
CA GLY A 212 -13.04 -9.48 -20.65
C GLY A 212 -12.42 -8.09 -20.60
N LEU A 213 -11.87 -7.72 -19.43
CA LEU A 213 -11.14 -6.47 -19.24
C LEU A 213 -9.63 -6.72 -19.19
N PHE A 214 -8.88 -5.88 -19.90
CA PHE A 214 -7.45 -5.70 -19.73
C PHE A 214 -7.22 -4.33 -19.06
N ASN A 215 -6.62 -4.31 -17.86
CA ASN A 215 -6.46 -3.09 -17.06
C ASN A 215 -7.76 -2.25 -16.95
N GLY A 216 -8.88 -2.91 -16.63
CA GLY A 216 -10.19 -2.28 -16.46
C GLY A 216 -10.85 -1.77 -17.75
N LYS A 217 -10.43 -2.23 -18.94
CA LYS A 217 -11.04 -1.86 -20.23
C LYS A 217 -11.30 -3.07 -21.12
N GLY A 218 -12.49 -3.16 -21.71
CA GLY A 218 -12.94 -4.22 -22.59
C GLY A 218 -13.70 -3.69 -23.80
N ARG A 219 -14.42 -4.59 -24.49
CA ARG A 219 -15.30 -4.34 -25.64
C ARG A 219 -16.37 -5.44 -25.73
#